data_AF-A0A521XJY2-F1
#
_entry.id   AF-A0A521XJY2-F1
#
_cell.length_a   1.000
_cell.length_b   1.000
_cell.length_c   1.000
_cell.angle_alpha   90.00
_cell.angle_beta   90.00
_cell.angle_gamma   90.00
#
_symmetry.space_group_name_H-M   'P 1'
#
loop_
_entity.id
_entity.type
_entity.pdbx_description
1 polymer ?
#
loop_
_entity_poly.entity_id
_entity_poly.type
_entity_poly.pdbx_seq_one_letter_code
_entity_poly.pdbx_strand_id
1 'polypeptide(L)'
;MAVALVDQEDAWLRLSTLQHFAYCPRQAALLIDGVWADNYLTVQGTAGHEHVDSGKTDYRRGAIVHHRVPLVCHRWRIRGVADAIEQDANGTLMPVEHKRGRGAGDEFPSIVQVVGQALCLEEMLGSTVPEVALYITKERRRDRYRTDDYRTRVIALIEEARVRLRGHIDPIFQARLCTSCSVQNACQPRGAQWR
;
A
#
# COMPACT_ATOMS: atom_id res chain seq x y z
N MET A 1 14.88 -4.09 -33.43
CA MET A 1 15.36 -3.28 -32.30
C MET A 1 14.51 -2.02 -32.25
N ALA A 2 13.45 -2.02 -31.44
CA ALA A 2 12.67 -0.83 -31.15
C ALA A 2 12.94 -0.48 -29.69
N VAL A 3 13.82 0.49 -29.48
CA VAL A 3 14.01 1.14 -28.18
C VAL A 3 12.72 1.89 -27.92
N ALA A 4 11.88 1.37 -27.01
CA ALA A 4 10.74 2.09 -26.51
C ALA A 4 11.28 3.31 -25.73
N LEU A 5 11.21 4.47 -26.35
CA LEU A 5 11.23 5.76 -25.68
C LEU A 5 9.98 5.82 -24.79
N VAL A 6 10.10 5.34 -23.56
CA VAL A 6 9.12 5.61 -22.50
C VAL A 6 9.77 6.68 -21.63
N ASP A 7 9.18 7.88 -21.65
CA ASP A 7 9.54 8.99 -20.76
C ASP A 7 9.77 8.49 -19.33
N GLN A 8 11.04 8.38 -18.93
CA GLN A 8 11.42 7.87 -17.60
C GLN A 8 11.39 8.94 -16.50
N GLU A 9 10.96 10.17 -16.82
CA GLU A 9 10.86 11.28 -15.88
C GLU A 9 9.45 11.43 -15.24
N ASP A 10 8.46 10.66 -15.69
CA ASP A 10 7.05 10.78 -15.29
C ASP A 10 6.45 9.57 -14.52
N ALA A 11 7.29 8.63 -14.06
CA ALA A 11 6.80 7.40 -13.44
C ALA A 11 6.13 7.64 -12.06
N TRP A 12 4.80 7.52 -12.05
CA TRP A 12 3.98 7.49 -10.84
C TRP A 12 4.17 6.18 -10.07
N LEU A 13 4.50 6.27 -8.77
CA LEU A 13 4.52 5.11 -7.88
C LEU A 13 3.12 4.83 -7.33
N ARG A 14 2.71 3.55 -7.30
CA ARG A 14 1.44 3.17 -6.68
C ARG A 14 1.60 3.08 -5.16
N LEU A 15 0.58 3.47 -4.41
CA LEU A 15 0.54 3.31 -2.95
C LEU A 15 0.76 1.85 -2.51
N SER A 16 0.16 0.89 -3.23
CA SER A 16 0.40 -0.54 -3.00
C SER A 16 1.84 -0.95 -3.29
N THR A 17 2.50 -0.35 -4.29
CA THR A 17 3.93 -0.59 -4.56
C THR A 17 4.80 -0.19 -3.37
N LEU A 18 4.46 0.91 -2.67
CA LEU A 18 5.19 1.35 -1.48
C LEU A 18 5.01 0.37 -0.30
N GLN A 19 3.79 -0.17 -0.12
CA GLN A 19 3.53 -1.25 0.84
C GLN A 19 4.42 -2.45 0.56
N HIS A 20 4.45 -2.91 -0.71
CA HIS A 20 5.28 -4.03 -1.12
C HIS A 20 6.77 -3.74 -0.97
N PHE A 21 7.21 -2.51 -1.25
CA PHE A 21 8.61 -2.12 -1.12
C PHE A 21 9.06 -2.13 0.34
N ALA A 22 8.23 -1.59 1.23
CA ALA A 22 8.43 -1.62 2.67
C ALA A 22 8.46 -3.05 3.24
N TYR A 23 7.70 -3.97 2.64
CA TYR A 23 7.76 -5.39 2.99
C TYR A 23 9.02 -6.08 2.44
N CYS A 24 9.29 -5.93 1.14
CA CYS A 24 10.47 -6.48 0.47
C CYS A 24 10.70 -5.79 -0.89
N PRO A 25 11.85 -5.11 -1.12
CA PRO A 25 12.14 -4.46 -2.40
C PRO A 25 12.06 -5.40 -3.61
N ARG A 26 12.50 -6.65 -3.46
CA ARG A 26 12.41 -7.67 -4.52
C ARG A 26 10.97 -8.02 -4.86
N GLN A 27 10.09 -8.12 -3.86
CA GLN A 27 8.66 -8.36 -4.09
C GLN A 27 8.06 -7.20 -4.89
N ALA A 28 8.35 -5.96 -4.50
CA ALA A 28 7.84 -4.80 -5.21
C ALA A 28 8.27 -4.77 -6.69
N ALA A 29 9.55 -5.04 -6.97
CA ALA A 29 10.04 -5.12 -8.35
C ALA A 29 9.29 -6.19 -9.17
N LEU A 30 9.13 -7.40 -8.63
CA LEU A 30 8.40 -8.48 -9.31
C LEU A 30 6.94 -8.11 -9.62
N LEU A 31 6.24 -7.48 -8.66
CA LEU A 31 4.84 -7.09 -8.86
C LEU A 31 4.70 -5.96 -9.88
N ILE A 32 5.67 -5.05 -9.98
CA ILE A 32 5.71 -4.02 -11.03
C ILE A 32 5.91 -4.66 -12.41
N ASP A 33 6.75 -5.68 -12.49
CA ASP A 33 7.01 -6.46 -13.72
C ASP A 33 5.82 -7.36 -14.13
N GLY A 34 4.70 -7.30 -13.40
CA GLY A 34 3.49 -8.08 -13.68
C GLY A 34 3.58 -9.53 -13.21
N VAL A 35 4.56 -9.87 -12.37
CA VAL A 35 4.67 -11.20 -11.76
C VAL A 35 3.67 -11.30 -10.61
N TRP A 36 2.49 -11.81 -10.92
CA TRP A 36 1.47 -12.14 -9.93
C TRP A 36 1.53 -13.62 -9.61
N ALA A 37 1.45 -13.98 -8.34
CA ALA A 37 1.18 -15.37 -7.97
C ALA A 37 -0.32 -15.67 -8.14
N ASP A 38 -0.66 -16.93 -8.41
CA ASP A 38 -2.06 -17.40 -8.43
C ASP A 38 -2.81 -17.03 -7.13
N ASN A 39 -2.09 -16.98 -6.00
CA ASN A 39 -2.63 -16.55 -4.71
C ASN A 39 -2.86 -15.04 -4.60
N TYR A 40 -2.20 -14.17 -5.38
CA TYR A 40 -2.38 -12.72 -5.29
C TYR A 40 -3.77 -12.28 -5.78
N LEU A 41 -4.23 -12.88 -6.89
CA LEU A 41 -5.58 -12.69 -7.42
C LEU A 41 -6.64 -13.15 -6.43
N THR A 42 -6.38 -14.23 -5.68
CA THR A 42 -7.30 -14.76 -4.66
C THR A 42 -7.24 -13.98 -3.34
N VAL A 43 -6.08 -13.44 -2.95
CA VAL A 43 -5.89 -12.69 -1.70
C VAL A 43 -6.43 -11.25 -1.80
N GLN A 44 -6.30 -10.60 -2.95
CA GLN A 44 -6.89 -9.28 -3.19
C GLN A 44 -8.32 -9.35 -3.76
N GLY A 45 -8.58 -10.26 -4.71
CA GLY A 45 -9.71 -10.14 -5.64
C GLY A 45 -11.10 -10.53 -5.15
N THR A 46 -11.28 -11.52 -4.28
CA THR A 46 -12.57 -12.25 -4.31
C THR A 46 -13.50 -12.24 -3.10
N ALA A 47 -13.16 -11.67 -1.93
CA ALA A 47 -14.07 -11.79 -0.78
C ALA A 47 -14.02 -10.64 0.23
N GLY A 48 -14.04 -9.41 -0.26
CA GLY A 48 -14.14 -8.22 0.60
C GLY A 48 -14.49 -6.92 -0.13
N HIS A 49 -14.46 -6.93 -1.47
CA HIS A 49 -14.96 -5.82 -2.29
C HIS A 49 -16.46 -5.93 -2.60
N GLU A 50 -17.10 -7.08 -2.36
CA GLU A 50 -18.54 -7.27 -2.63
C GLU A 50 -19.47 -6.44 -1.72
N HIS A 51 -18.95 -5.84 -0.64
CA HIS A 51 -19.70 -4.85 0.17
C HIS A 51 -19.28 -3.39 -0.11
N VAL A 52 -18.40 -3.19 -1.10
CA VAL A 52 -17.77 -1.90 -1.44
C VAL A 52 -18.10 -1.50 -2.91
N ASP A 53 -19.09 -2.15 -3.54
CA ASP A 53 -19.52 -1.92 -4.93
C ASP A 53 -20.76 -1.04 -5.07
N SER A 54 -21.00 -0.20 -4.08
CA SER A 54 -21.80 0.99 -4.28
C SER A 54 -21.03 2.12 -3.63
N GLY A 55 -20.81 3.23 -4.32
CA GLY A 55 -20.25 4.47 -3.76
C GLY A 55 -21.17 5.10 -2.71
N LYS A 56 -21.67 4.29 -1.77
CA LYS A 56 -22.52 4.65 -0.66
C LYS A 56 -21.62 5.17 0.44
N THR A 57 -21.74 6.46 0.69
CA THR A 57 -21.55 7.02 2.03
C THR A 57 -22.30 6.14 3.02
N ASP A 58 -21.55 5.39 3.84
CA ASP A 58 -22.11 4.64 4.98
C ASP A 58 -21.92 5.48 6.25
N TYR A 59 -22.91 5.47 7.13
CA TYR A 59 -22.82 6.11 8.44
C TYR A 59 -22.46 5.04 9.47
N ARG A 60 -21.19 5.01 9.90
CA ARG A 60 -20.72 4.08 10.93
C ARG A 60 -20.13 4.83 12.09
N ARG A 61 -20.64 4.54 13.30
CA ARG A 61 -20.12 5.09 14.57
C ARG A 61 -20.01 6.63 14.57
N GLY A 62 -20.93 7.31 13.90
CA GLY A 62 -20.96 8.78 13.82
C GLY A 62 -20.04 9.41 12.76
N ALA A 63 -19.41 8.61 11.89
CA ALA A 63 -18.60 9.08 10.77
C ALA A 63 -19.22 8.69 9.42
N ILE A 64 -19.02 9.56 8.42
CA ILE A 64 -19.30 9.27 7.01
C ILE A 64 -18.11 8.49 6.45
N VAL A 65 -18.36 7.37 5.77
CA VAL A 65 -17.30 6.57 5.14
C VAL A 65 -17.36 6.68 3.63
N HIS A 66 -16.28 7.17 3.02
CA HIS A 66 -16.08 7.22 1.58
C HIS A 66 -15.25 6.02 1.14
N HIS A 67 -15.74 5.27 0.16
CA HIS A 67 -15.10 4.03 -0.29
C HIS A 67 -14.44 4.18 -1.67
N ARG A 68 -13.35 3.43 -1.88
CA ARG A 68 -12.62 3.37 -3.16
C ARG A 68 -12.24 4.76 -3.70
N VAL A 69 -11.76 5.63 -2.82
CA VAL A 69 -11.43 7.02 -3.16
C VAL A 69 -10.12 7.06 -3.96
N PRO A 70 -10.10 7.56 -5.21
CA PRO A 70 -8.88 7.75 -5.96
C PRO A 70 -8.04 8.86 -5.33
N LEU A 71 -6.74 8.60 -5.17
CA LEU A 71 -5.80 9.49 -4.53
C LEU A 71 -4.61 9.79 -5.43
N VAL A 72 -4.16 11.04 -5.42
CA VAL A 72 -3.00 11.51 -6.17
C VAL A 72 -2.21 12.52 -5.34
N CYS A 73 -0.89 12.41 -5.37
CA CYS A 73 0.04 13.39 -4.84
C CYS A 73 1.12 13.69 -5.87
N HIS A 74 1.05 14.86 -6.49
CA HIS A 74 2.01 15.39 -7.44
C HIS A 74 3.37 15.65 -6.83
N ARG A 75 3.43 16.19 -5.60
CA ARG A 75 4.70 16.51 -4.92
C ARG A 75 5.61 15.30 -4.82
N TRP A 76 5.05 14.16 -4.44
CA TRP A 76 5.79 12.90 -4.30
C TRP A 76 5.55 11.92 -5.45
N ARG A 77 4.80 12.32 -6.49
CA ARG A 77 4.41 11.51 -7.65
C ARG A 77 3.88 10.11 -7.28
N ILE A 78 3.03 10.04 -6.24
CA ILE A 78 2.38 8.80 -5.78
C ILE A 78 0.88 8.83 -6.07
N ARG A 79 0.28 7.68 -6.35
CA ARG A 79 -1.18 7.56 -6.58
C ARG A 79 -1.72 6.21 -6.15
N GLY A 80 -3.01 6.11 -5.94
CA GLY A 80 -3.67 4.83 -5.68
C GLY A 80 -5.15 5.00 -5.37
N VAL A 81 -5.71 4.00 -4.72
CA VAL A 81 -7.11 4.01 -4.27
C VAL A 81 -7.10 3.68 -2.78
N ALA A 82 -7.76 4.50 -1.96
CA ALA A 82 -8.00 4.17 -0.56
C ALA A 82 -9.24 3.28 -0.44
N ASP A 83 -9.15 2.24 0.39
CA ASP A 83 -10.27 1.34 0.68
C ASP A 83 -11.42 2.10 1.36
N ALA A 84 -11.07 2.91 2.35
CA ALA A 84 -12.00 3.74 3.10
C ALA A 84 -11.34 5.04 3.58
N ILE A 85 -12.12 6.13 3.58
CA ILE A 85 -11.81 7.38 4.25
C ILE A 85 -12.98 7.71 5.17
N GLU A 86 -12.74 7.74 6.47
CA GLU A 86 -13.71 8.18 7.46
C GLU A 86 -13.68 9.71 7.57
N GLN A 87 -14.85 10.33 7.61
CA GLN A 87 -15.06 11.75 7.86
C GLN A 87 -15.83 11.93 9.16
N ASP A 88 -15.23 12.63 10.12
CA ASP A 88 -15.89 12.94 11.40
C ASP A 88 -16.92 14.08 11.28
N ALA A 89 -17.61 14.38 12.37
CA ALA A 89 -18.62 15.46 12.41
C ALA A 89 -18.06 16.87 12.14
N ASN A 90 -16.75 17.07 12.30
CA ASN A 90 -16.06 18.33 12.02
C ASN A 90 -15.53 18.38 10.57
N GLY A 91 -15.71 17.31 9.80
CA GLY A 91 -15.19 17.19 8.43
C GLY A 91 -13.75 16.72 8.34
N THR A 92 -13.13 16.29 9.45
CA THR A 92 -11.77 15.75 9.44
C THR A 92 -11.77 14.40 8.73
N LEU A 93 -10.91 14.24 7.74
CA LEU A 93 -10.75 12.99 7.00
C LEU A 93 -9.62 12.14 7.59
N MET A 94 -9.86 10.84 7.69
CA MET A 94 -8.89 9.85 8.16
C MET A 94 -8.94 8.63 7.22
N PRO A 95 -7.87 8.37 6.48
CA PRO A 95 -7.71 7.11 5.74
C PRO A 95 -7.73 5.90 6.68
N VAL A 96 -8.41 4.83 6.24
CA VAL A 96 -8.46 3.55 6.94
C VAL A 96 -8.08 2.43 5.97
N GLU A 97 -6.95 1.78 6.24
CA GLU A 97 -6.44 0.68 5.42
C GLU A 97 -6.86 -0.67 6.02
N HIS A 98 -7.46 -1.54 5.20
CA HIS A 98 -7.99 -2.81 5.65
C HIS A 98 -6.97 -3.94 5.48
N LYS A 99 -6.39 -4.39 6.60
CA LYS A 99 -5.46 -5.52 6.59
C LYS A 99 -6.23 -6.84 6.68
N ARG A 100 -6.16 -7.64 5.62
CA ARG A 100 -6.62 -9.04 5.63
C ARG A 100 -5.56 -9.92 6.31
N GLY A 101 -5.99 -10.80 7.21
CA GLY A 101 -5.08 -11.72 7.93
C GLY A 101 -5.08 -11.50 9.44
N ARG A 102 -4.23 -12.24 10.16
CA ARG A 102 -3.97 -12.01 11.59
C ARG A 102 -2.96 -10.87 11.73
N GLY A 103 -3.09 -10.03 12.75
CA GLY A 103 -2.19 -8.94 13.12
C GLY A 103 -0.85 -9.40 13.71
N ALA A 104 -0.44 -10.63 13.45
CA ALA A 104 0.85 -11.16 13.87
C ALA A 104 1.91 -10.80 12.81
N GLY A 105 2.66 -9.72 13.05
CA GLY A 105 3.79 -9.34 12.21
C GLY A 105 4.06 -7.83 12.20
N ASP A 106 5.01 -7.41 11.37
CA ASP A 106 5.31 -6.01 11.17
C ASP A 106 4.14 -5.30 10.45
N GLU A 107 3.68 -4.20 11.04
CA GLU A 107 2.62 -3.36 10.52
C GLU A 107 3.16 -2.24 9.64
N PHE A 108 4.46 -1.96 9.71
CA PHE A 108 5.09 -0.86 9.00
C PHE A 108 4.76 -0.82 7.50
N PRO A 109 4.71 -1.94 6.75
CA PRO A 109 4.27 -1.90 5.36
C PRO A 109 2.87 -1.32 5.16
N SER A 110 1.90 -1.71 6.00
CA SER A 110 0.53 -1.16 5.95
C SER A 110 0.49 0.30 6.42
N ILE A 111 1.31 0.67 7.41
CA ILE A 111 1.44 2.06 7.87
C ILE A 111 1.98 2.95 6.72
N VAL A 112 2.97 2.47 5.96
CA VAL A 112 3.50 3.18 4.78
C VAL A 112 2.40 3.50 3.78
N GLN A 113 1.52 2.53 3.49
CA GLN A 113 0.42 2.74 2.55
C GLN A 113 -0.57 3.79 3.04
N VAL A 114 -1.07 3.64 4.27
CA VAL A 114 -2.12 4.51 4.81
C VAL A 114 -1.60 5.93 5.07
N VAL A 115 -0.34 6.09 5.47
CA VAL A 115 0.32 7.40 5.56
C VAL A 115 0.52 7.99 4.16
N GLY A 116 0.88 7.18 3.15
CA GLY A 116 0.89 7.62 1.75
C GLY A 116 -0.47 8.12 1.26
N GLN A 117 -1.57 7.49 1.69
CA GLN A 117 -2.93 7.97 1.42
C GLN A 117 -3.18 9.33 2.09
N ALA A 118 -2.76 9.50 3.35
CA ALA A 118 -2.84 10.78 4.05
C ALA A 118 -2.09 11.90 3.30
N LEU A 119 -0.85 11.65 2.86
CA LEU A 119 -0.08 12.61 2.06
C LEU A 119 -0.81 13.04 0.79
N CYS A 120 -1.51 12.12 0.13
CA CYS A 120 -2.31 12.43 -1.05
C CYS A 120 -3.52 13.30 -0.70
N LEU A 121 -4.26 12.95 0.35
CA LEU A 121 -5.40 13.75 0.79
C LEU A 121 -5.00 15.17 1.19
N GLU A 122 -3.89 15.31 1.92
CA GLU A 122 -3.40 16.62 2.34
C GLU A 122 -3.08 17.52 1.15
N GLU A 123 -2.48 16.97 0.09
CA GLU A 123 -2.22 17.73 -1.13
C GLU A 123 -3.51 18.04 -1.90
N MET A 124 -4.41 17.07 -2.03
CA MET A 124 -5.66 17.21 -2.79
C MET A 124 -6.61 18.23 -2.17
N LEU A 125 -6.59 18.38 -0.84
CA LEU A 125 -7.55 19.20 -0.09
C LEU A 125 -6.95 20.45 0.54
N GLY A 126 -5.61 20.55 0.60
CA GLY A 126 -4.93 21.65 1.27
C GLY A 126 -5.14 21.68 2.79
N SER A 127 -5.55 20.56 3.39
CA SER A 127 -5.81 20.41 4.83
C SER A 127 -4.92 19.32 5.43
N THR A 128 -4.74 19.31 6.75
CA THR A 128 -3.94 18.29 7.43
C THR A 128 -4.75 17.02 7.70
N VAL A 129 -4.08 15.87 7.66
CA VAL A 129 -4.63 14.57 8.06
C VAL A 129 -3.85 14.11 9.29
N PRO A 130 -4.34 14.38 10.52
CA PRO A 130 -3.54 14.20 11.73
C PRO A 130 -3.36 12.73 12.13
N GLU A 131 -4.32 11.88 11.78
CA GLU A 131 -4.34 10.46 12.11
C GLU A 131 -4.70 9.61 10.89
N VAL A 132 -4.22 8.37 10.93
CA VAL A 132 -4.55 7.27 10.01
C VAL A 132 -4.90 6.03 10.82
N ALA A 133 -5.64 5.10 10.24
CA ALA A 133 -5.97 3.85 10.93
C ALA A 133 -5.70 2.60 10.09
N LEU A 134 -5.30 1.52 10.77
CA LEU A 134 -5.35 0.17 10.23
C LEU A 134 -6.54 -0.56 10.84
N TYR A 135 -7.29 -1.28 10.01
CA TYR A 135 -8.36 -2.17 10.45
C TYR A 135 -8.03 -3.63 10.10
N ILE A 136 -7.80 -4.44 11.13
CA ILE A 136 -7.44 -5.85 10.98
C ILE A 136 -8.73 -6.68 11.02
N THR A 137 -9.18 -7.10 9.85
CA THR A 137 -10.54 -7.61 9.67
C THR A 137 -10.81 -8.89 10.47
N LYS A 138 -9.85 -9.83 10.55
CA LYS A 138 -10.01 -11.09 11.29
C LYS A 138 -10.13 -10.90 12.80
N GLU A 139 -9.47 -9.88 13.33
CA GLU A 139 -9.42 -9.59 14.77
C GLU A 139 -10.44 -8.51 15.17
N ARG A 140 -11.07 -7.86 14.18
CA ARG A 140 -11.90 -6.66 14.36
C ARG A 140 -11.17 -5.58 15.17
N ARG A 141 -9.84 -5.57 15.09
CA ARG A 141 -8.95 -4.65 15.79
C ARG A 141 -8.73 -3.41 14.93
N ARG A 142 -8.72 -2.25 15.59
CA ARG A 142 -8.42 -0.96 14.96
C ARG A 142 -7.27 -0.32 15.69
N ASP A 143 -6.22 -0.02 14.95
CA ASP A 143 -5.03 0.65 15.45
C ASP A 143 -4.93 2.02 14.78
N ARG A 144 -4.71 3.08 15.57
CA ARG A 144 -4.56 4.46 15.07
C ARG A 144 -3.13 4.90 15.22
N TYR A 145 -2.67 5.68 14.25
CA TYR A 145 -1.32 6.21 14.22
C TYR A 145 -1.39 7.69 13.88
N ARG A 146 -0.55 8.52 14.52
CA ARG A 146 -0.39 9.91 14.12
C ARG A 146 0.39 9.94 12.82
N THR A 147 -0.08 10.69 11.84
CA THR A 147 0.57 10.79 10.53
C THR A 147 2.02 11.28 10.66
N ASP A 148 2.25 12.26 11.53
CA ASP A 148 3.57 12.88 11.71
C ASP A 148 4.62 11.94 12.33
N ASP A 149 4.21 10.92 13.09
CA ASP A 149 5.13 9.94 13.67
C ASP A 149 5.83 9.10 12.57
N TYR A 150 5.20 8.99 11.40
CA TYR A 150 5.69 8.18 10.28
C TYR A 150 6.02 9.00 9.03
N ARG A 151 5.55 10.24 8.92
CA ARG A 151 5.66 11.11 7.74
C ARG A 151 7.06 11.13 7.14
N THR A 152 8.07 11.49 7.94
CA THR A 152 9.46 11.60 7.47
C THR A 152 10.00 10.26 6.95
N ARG A 153 9.69 9.16 7.65
CA ARG A 153 10.13 7.82 7.27
C ARG A 153 9.45 7.34 5.99
N VAL A 154 8.17 7.65 5.79
CA VAL A 154 7.42 7.30 4.59
C VAL A 154 7.91 8.10 3.38
N ILE A 155 8.18 9.40 3.54
CA ILE A 155 8.77 10.22 2.48
C ILE A 155 10.15 9.68 2.06
N ALA A 156 11.01 9.36 3.03
CA ALA A 156 12.31 8.75 2.74
C ALA A 156 12.19 7.43 1.98
N LEU A 157 11.21 6.59 2.34
CA LEU A 157 10.94 5.32 1.68
C LEU A 157 10.41 5.51 0.25
N ILE A 158 9.60 6.55 -0.01
CA ILE A 158 9.15 6.89 -1.36
C ILE A 158 10.36 7.21 -2.24
N GLU A 159 11.28 8.05 -1.78
CA GLU A 159 12.49 8.39 -2.53
C GLU A 159 13.41 7.18 -2.74
N GLU A 160 13.60 6.35 -1.72
CA GLU A 160 14.36 5.10 -1.84
C GLU A 160 13.74 4.16 -2.88
N ALA A 161 12.42 3.98 -2.84
CA ALA A 161 11.69 3.14 -3.78
C ALA A 161 11.87 3.63 -5.22
N ARG A 162 11.83 4.95 -5.47
CA ARG A 162 12.05 5.53 -6.80
C ARG A 162 13.41 5.15 -7.37
N VAL A 163 14.45 5.21 -6.55
CA VAL A 163 15.81 4.89 -7.00
C VAL A 163 15.97 3.39 -7.18
N ARG A 164 15.61 2.59 -6.17
CA ARG A 164 15.89 1.14 -6.17
C ARG A 164 15.07 0.37 -7.19
N LEU A 165 13.83 0.77 -7.46
CA LEU A 165 12.95 0.07 -8.40
C LEU A 165 13.30 0.32 -9.87
N ARG A 166 14.22 1.24 -10.17
CA ARG A 166 14.77 1.44 -11.53
C ARG A 166 15.85 0.41 -11.87
N GLY A 167 16.44 -0.23 -10.86
CA GLY A 167 17.54 -1.18 -11.03
C GLY A 167 17.12 -2.63 -10.84
N HIS A 168 18.06 -3.53 -11.12
CA HIS A 168 17.94 -4.92 -10.71
C HIS A 168 18.04 -5.02 -9.18
N ILE A 169 17.22 -5.88 -8.58
CA ILE A 169 17.26 -6.20 -7.16
C ILE A 169 17.47 -7.70 -7.05
N ASP A 170 18.61 -8.11 -6.47
CA ASP A 170 18.92 -9.51 -6.27
C ASP A 170 17.97 -10.16 -5.25
N PRO A 171 17.62 -11.45 -5.44
CA PRO A 171 16.84 -12.17 -4.44
C PRO A 171 17.70 -12.47 -3.21
N ILE A 172 17.26 -11.99 -2.04
CA ILE A 172 17.86 -12.33 -0.74
C ILE A 172 16.82 -13.09 0.08
N PHE A 173 17.15 -14.31 0.51
CA PHE A 173 16.24 -15.11 1.34
C PHE A 173 16.17 -14.56 2.77
N GLN A 174 14.95 -14.27 3.21
CA GLN A 174 14.66 -13.85 4.58
C GLN A 174 13.53 -14.70 5.14
N ALA A 175 13.85 -15.68 5.98
CA ALA A 175 12.87 -16.68 6.46
C ALA A 175 11.58 -16.08 7.02
N ARG A 176 11.67 -14.95 7.75
CA ARG A 176 10.53 -14.25 8.34
C ARG A 176 9.57 -13.64 7.30
N LEU A 177 10.09 -13.19 6.16
CA LEU A 177 9.30 -12.61 5.09
C LEU A 177 8.91 -13.69 4.08
N CYS A 178 9.90 -14.39 3.52
CA CYS A 178 9.74 -15.29 2.38
C CYS A 178 8.68 -16.37 2.60
N THR A 179 8.52 -16.90 3.82
CA THR A 179 7.53 -17.95 4.15
C THR A 179 6.08 -17.49 3.91
N SER A 180 5.80 -16.19 4.00
CA SER A 180 4.48 -15.60 3.80
C SER A 180 4.41 -14.73 2.53
N CYS A 181 5.46 -14.74 1.70
CA CYS A 181 5.56 -13.90 0.52
C CYS A 181 4.69 -14.46 -0.61
N SER A 182 3.75 -13.65 -1.11
CA SER A 182 2.84 -14.05 -2.19
C SER A 182 3.57 -14.48 -3.46
N VAL A 183 4.70 -13.87 -3.79
CA VAL A 183 5.48 -14.14 -5.01
C VAL A 183 6.70 -15.03 -4.76
N GLN A 184 6.75 -15.76 -3.64
CA GLN A 184 7.91 -16.59 -3.27
C GLN A 184 8.31 -17.56 -4.40
N ASN A 185 7.35 -18.28 -4.97
CA ASN A 185 7.64 -19.28 -6.01
C ASN A 185 8.26 -18.67 -7.27
N ALA A 186 7.85 -17.45 -7.65
CA ALA A 186 8.41 -16.74 -8.79
C ALA A 186 9.77 -16.09 -8.46
N CYS A 187 9.96 -15.67 -7.21
CA CYS A 187 11.22 -15.10 -6.73
C CYS A 187 12.33 -16.17 -6.56
N GLN A 188 11.97 -17.32 -5.99
CA GLN A 188 12.86 -18.43 -5.65
C GLN A 188 12.20 -19.77 -6.02
N PRO A 189 12.26 -20.18 -7.30
CA PRO A 189 11.70 -21.45 -7.73
C PRO A 189 12.36 -22.63 -7.01
N ARG A 190 11.57 -23.65 -6.67
CA ARG A 190 12.05 -24.86 -5.97
C ARG A 190 13.22 -25.49 -6.73
N GLY A 191 14.30 -25.81 -6.02
CA GLY A 191 15.49 -26.47 -6.58
C GLY A 191 16.67 -25.54 -6.88
N ALA A 192 16.47 -24.21 -6.83
CA ALA A 192 17.59 -23.28 -6.89
C ALA A 192 18.26 -23.19 -5.50
N GLN A 193 19.55 -23.51 -5.44
CA GLN A 193 20.36 -23.32 -4.23
C GLN A 193 20.70 -21.83 -4.10
N TRP A 194 20.05 -21.15 -3.16
CA TRP A 194 20.35 -19.76 -2.83
C TRP A 194 21.21 -19.76 -1.56
N ARG A 195 22.47 -19.32 -1.67
CA ARG A 195 23.43 -19.19 -0.56
C ARG A 195 23.30 -17.82 0.10
#